data_AF-A0A1V4E2F2-F1
#
_entry.id   AF-A0A1V4E2F2-F1
#
_cell.length_a   1.000
_cell.length_b   1.000
_cell.length_c   1.000
_cell.angle_alpha   90.00
_cell.angle_beta   90.00
_cell.angle_gamma   90.00
#
_symmetry.space_group_name_H-M   'P 1'
#
loop_
_entity.id
_entity.type
_entity.pdbx_description
1 polymer ?
#
loop_
_entity_poly.entity_id
_entity_poly.type
_entity_poly.pdbx_seq_one_letter_code
_entity_poly.pdbx_strand_id
1 'polypeptide(L)' 'MTEPVKGPASYFPSIEKTYGRPIEEWVELIRSSPLTRHMQLVTWLKTEHGLGHGHANALVAHTLAEGR' A
#
# COMPACT_ATOMS: atom_id res chain seq x y z
N MET A 1 -16.40 11.28 -15.12
CA MET A 1 -15.20 10.83 -15.86
C MET A 1 -14.22 10.35 -14.83
N THR A 2 -13.89 9.05 -14.79
CA THR A 2 -12.90 8.50 -13.86
C THR A 2 -11.53 8.97 -14.33
N GLU A 3 -10.91 9.88 -13.59
CA GLU A 3 -9.55 10.35 -13.88
C GLU A 3 -8.63 9.12 -13.99
N PRO A 4 -7.77 9.05 -15.02
CA PRO A 4 -6.81 7.96 -15.13
C PRO A 4 -5.87 8.11 -13.94
N VAL A 5 -6.05 7.26 -12.94
CA VAL A 5 -5.20 7.21 -11.76
C VAL A 5 -3.80 6.88 -12.29
N LYS A 6 -2.93 7.88 -12.41
CA LYS A 6 -1.55 7.70 -12.86
C LYS A 6 -0.69 7.50 -11.62
N GLY A 7 0.01 6.36 -11.55
CA GLY A 7 0.96 6.06 -10.47
C GLY A 7 0.55 4.86 -9.60
N PRO A 8 1.15 4.69 -8.41
CA PRO A 8 0.90 3.51 -7.56
C PRO A 8 -0.58 3.31 -7.20
N ALA A 9 -1.39 4.37 -7.23
CA ALA A 9 -2.83 4.30 -7.00
C ALA A 9 -3.61 3.57 -8.12
N SER A 10 -3.02 3.31 -9.30
CA SER A 10 -3.64 2.42 -10.30
C SER A 10 -3.80 0.98 -9.79
N TYR A 11 -2.99 0.56 -8.81
CA TYR A 11 -3.08 -0.78 -8.23
C TYR A 11 -4.18 -0.92 -7.19
N PHE A 12 -4.76 0.19 -6.71
CA PHE A 12 -5.66 0.19 -5.56
C PHE A 12 -6.92 -0.66 -5.76
N PRO A 13 -7.67 -0.53 -6.87
CA PRO A 13 -8.84 -1.38 -7.09
C PRO A 13 -8.50 -2.87 -7.10
N SER A 14 -7.32 -3.23 -7.64
CA SER A 14 -6.85 -4.62 -7.65
C SER A 14 -6.45 -5.11 -6.26
N ILE A 15 -5.80 -4.27 -5.46
CA ILE A 15 -5.42 -4.59 -4.07
C ILE A 15 -6.68 -4.85 -3.24
N GLU A 16 -7.67 -3.95 -3.28
CA GLU A 16 -8.91 -4.12 -2.53
C GLU A 16 -9.65 -5.40 -2.95
N LYS A 17 -9.70 -5.66 -4.27
CA LYS A 17 -10.31 -6.88 -4.81
C LYS A 17 -9.55 -8.16 -4.41
N THR A 18 -8.23 -8.13 -4.39
CA THR A 18 -7.40 -9.31 -4.07
C THR A 18 -7.36 -9.61 -2.58
N TYR A 19 -7.26 -8.59 -1.73
CA TYR A 19 -7.08 -8.77 -0.28
C TYR A 19 -8.34 -8.50 0.55
N GLY A 20 -9.42 -7.99 -0.07
CA GLY A 20 -10.72 -7.80 0.58
C GLY A 20 -10.75 -6.71 1.65
N ARG A 21 -9.81 -5.76 1.61
CA ARG A 21 -9.70 -4.66 2.57
C ARG A 21 -9.53 -3.34 1.82
N PRO A 22 -10.16 -2.25 2.28
CA PRO A 22 -10.02 -0.94 1.65
C PRO A 22 -8.59 -0.41 1.76
N ILE A 23 -8.19 0.49 0.85
CA ILE A 23 -6.84 1.07 0.86
C ILE A 23 -6.55 1.86 2.14
N GLU A 24 -7.54 2.57 2.67
CA GLU A 24 -7.43 3.33 3.92
C GLU A 24 -6.89 2.45 5.07
N GLU A 25 -7.45 1.25 5.24
CA GLU A 25 -7.02 0.29 6.27
C GLU A 25 -5.55 -0.10 6.09
N TRP A 26 -5.09 -0.28 4.85
CA TRP A 26 -3.69 -0.57 4.58
C TRP A 26 -2.77 0.62 4.90
N VAL A 27 -3.20 1.84 4.56
CA VAL A 27 -2.46 3.07 4.84
C VAL A 27 -2.35 3.28 6.35
N GLU A 28 -3.45 3.13 7.10
CA GLU A 28 -3.47 3.23 8.56
C GLU A 28 -2.61 2.14 9.22
N LEU A 29 -2.64 0.92 8.69
CA LEU A 29 -1.82 -0.19 9.16
C LEU A 29 -0.32 0.08 8.94
N ILE A 30 0.05 0.66 7.81
CA ILE A 30 1.43 1.10 7.53
C ILE A 30 1.83 2.25 8.47
N ARG A 31 0.95 3.23 8.71
CA ARG A 31 1.22 4.37 9.61
C ARG A 31 1.32 3.95 11.08
N SER A 32 0.57 2.93 11.47
CA SER A 32 0.60 2.37 12.84
C SER A 32 1.81 1.45 13.06
N SER A 33 2.51 1.06 12.00
CA SER A 33 3.72 0.26 12.09
C SER A 33 4.87 1.08 12.69
N PRO A 34 5.70 0.52 13.59
CA PRO A 34 6.91 1.19 14.06
C PRO A 34 8.00 1.30 12.98
N LEU A 35 7.80 0.68 11.81
CA LEU A 35 8.74 0.67 10.71
C LEU A 35 8.65 1.97 9.90
N THR A 36 9.78 2.65 9.73
CA THR A 36 9.84 3.92 8.99
C THR A 36 10.50 3.80 7.62
N ARG A 37 11.26 2.71 7.40
CA ARG A 37 11.97 2.50 6.14
C ARG A 37 11.06 1.86 5.11
N HIS A 38 10.99 2.46 3.92
CA HIS A 38 10.23 1.95 2.79
C HIS A 38 10.40 0.43 2.56
N MET A 39 11.64 -0.03 2.42
CA MET A 39 11.91 -1.46 2.15
C MET A 39 11.54 -2.40 3.31
N GLN A 40 11.57 -1.91 4.55
CA GLN A 40 11.13 -2.70 5.71
C GLN A 40 9.62 -2.86 5.72
N LEU A 41 8.87 -1.78 5.46
CA LEU A 41 7.42 -1.82 5.32
C LEU A 41 6.98 -2.72 4.17
N VAL A 42 7.65 -2.64 3.01
CA VAL A 42 7.37 -3.52 1.86
C VAL A 42 7.60 -4.98 2.24
N THR A 43 8.70 -5.28 2.93
CA THR A 43 8.98 -6.65 3.37
C THR A 43 7.94 -7.14 4.38
N TRP A 44 7.59 -6.30 5.35
CA TRP A 44 6.59 -6.61 6.37
C TRP A 44 5.22 -6.89 5.78
N LEU A 45 4.75 -6.08 4.82
CA LEU A 45 3.49 -6.35 4.11
C LEU A 45 3.53 -7.67 3.32
N LYS A 46 4.69 -8.03 2.77
CA LYS A 46 4.86 -9.31 2.08
C LYS A 46 4.84 -10.48 3.04
N THR A 47 5.48 -10.39 4.20
CA THR A 47 5.61 -11.50 5.16
C THR A 47 4.37 -11.67 6.02
N GLU A 48 3.86 -10.59 6.61
CA GLU A 48 2.76 -10.66 7.57
C GLU A 48 1.39 -10.68 6.90
N HIS A 49 1.26 -10.04 5.74
CA HIS A 49 -0.02 -9.87 5.05
C HIS A 49 -0.08 -10.58 3.70
N GLY A 50 1.01 -11.22 3.26
CA GLY A 50 1.05 -11.98 2.01
C GLY A 50 0.92 -11.11 0.75
N LEU A 51 1.23 -9.81 0.84
CA LEU A 51 1.14 -8.93 -0.33
C LEU A 51 2.18 -9.27 -1.39
N GLY A 52 1.81 -9.13 -2.66
CA GLY A 52 2.76 -9.17 -3.77
C GLY A 52 3.69 -7.96 -3.77
N HIS A 53 4.89 -8.07 -4.36
CA HIS A 53 5.89 -6.98 -4.34
C HIS A 53 5.34 -5.66 -4.90
N GLY A 54 4.66 -5.69 -6.04
CA GLY A 54 4.07 -4.49 -6.67
C GLY A 54 3.00 -3.84 -5.79
N HIS A 55 2.13 -4.64 -5.18
CA HIS A 55 1.07 -4.16 -4.29
C HIS A 55 1.62 -3.53 -3.01
N ALA A 56 2.57 -4.22 -2.36
CA ALA A 56 3.24 -3.70 -1.17
C ALA A 56 3.99 -2.40 -1.47
N ASN A 57 4.74 -2.34 -2.57
CA ASN A 57 5.46 -1.13 -2.96
C ASN A 57 4.51 0.04 -3.26
N ALA A 58 3.38 -0.22 -3.92
CA ALA A 58 2.38 0.81 -4.22
C ALA A 58 1.79 1.44 -2.94
N LEU A 59 1.40 0.59 -1.98
CA LEU A 59 0.82 1.06 -0.70
C LEU A 59 1.82 1.88 0.11
N VAL A 60 3.06 1.40 0.25
CA VAL A 60 4.07 2.11 1.05
C VAL A 60 4.49 3.41 0.36
N ALA A 61 4.71 3.40 -0.95
CA ALA A 61 5.05 4.60 -1.70
C ALA A 61 3.95 5.67 -1.59
N HIS A 62 2.68 5.27 -1.66
CA HIS A 62 1.55 6.18 -1.47
C HIS A 62 1.50 6.72 -0.04
N THR A 63 1.56 5.84 0.97
CA THR A 63 1.49 6.23 2.39
C THR A 63 2.59 7.21 2.78
N LEU A 64 3.82 6.96 2.33
CA LEU A 64 4.98 7.83 2.60
C LEU A 64 4.95 9.15 1.81
N ALA A 65 4.31 9.17 0.64
CA ALA A 65 4.15 10.38 -0.15
C ALA A 65 3.03 11.30 0.42
N GLU A 66 1.96 10.74 0.97
CA GLU A 66 0.88 11.51 1.62
C GLU A 66 1.30 12.12 2.96
N GLY A 67 2.20 11.45 3.71
CA GLY A 67 2.65 11.94 5.01
C GLY A 67 3.74 13.03 4.95
N ARG A 68 4.01 13.60 3.78
CA ARG A 68 5.06 14.60 3.55
C ARG A 68 4.53 16.03 3.54
#